data_AF-A0A3S0WQ24-F1
#
_entry.id   AF-A0A3S0WQ24-F1
#
_cell.length_a   1.000
_cell.length_b   1.000
_cell.length_c   1.000
_cell.angle_alpha   90.00
_cell.angle_beta   90.00
_cell.angle_gamma   90.00
#
_symmetry.space_group_name_H-M   'P 1'
#
loop_
_entity.id
_entity.type
_entity.pdbx_description
1 polymer ?
#
loop_
_entity_poly.entity_id
_entity_poly.type
_entity_poly.pdbx_seq_one_letter_code
_entity_poly.pdbx_strand_id
1 'polypeptide(L)'
;MAIFNGRSYTLADFLPWSYTEIWDQFWNDVLVELGLRAAAVGAAVVATSSTNSVAIGTGVKTLTVETGKGFVPGMWVVATDAANSANSLTGSVTSYNTGTGALVLSVPTGGTTGSGTPTAWTVGLGGKLGPVGPAGNDGLMAAATDAETAAGVLTTKAVTPASAVATFFKLAGGTLTGWLRTAAGSAATPGLQVGEAGTGLYLVSAGVVAFVTGAAVEAWRVLATGAVLFGKAVRGQIVALTWASTVTIDANQGNYFSVTLAGATTFANPTNLTAGQPITIIAKQDGTGSRTASWGSYWKFPNGTAPTLSTAAGKTDRIVGHVVSATEIHALAVKGF
;
A
#
# COMPACT_ATOMS: atom_id res chain seq x y z
N MET A 1 -64.21 -45.27 14.72
CA MET A 1 -64.75 -44.19 15.56
C MET A 1 -63.69 -43.13 15.67
N ALA A 2 -64.01 -41.87 15.36
CA ALA A 2 -63.04 -40.79 15.48
C ALA A 2 -63.12 -40.22 16.90
N ILE A 3 -61.98 -39.99 17.53
CA ILE A 3 -61.91 -39.33 18.84
C ILE A 3 -61.38 -37.93 18.57
N PHE A 4 -62.14 -36.91 18.98
CA PHE A 4 -61.68 -35.53 18.94
C PHE A 4 -61.66 -34.89 20.34
N ASN A 5 -60.55 -34.28 20.73
CA ASN A 5 -60.38 -33.64 22.04
C ASN A 5 -60.78 -34.56 23.23
N GLY A 6 -60.46 -35.85 23.13
CA GLY A 6 -60.81 -36.87 24.12
C GLY A 6 -62.27 -37.36 24.10
N ARG A 7 -63.14 -36.79 23.25
CA ARG A 7 -64.53 -37.23 23.07
C ARG A 7 -64.65 -38.18 21.86
N SER A 8 -65.38 -39.26 22.04
CA SER A 8 -65.65 -40.24 20.98
C SER A 8 -66.86 -39.84 20.15
N TYR A 9 -66.70 -39.82 18.83
CA TYR A 9 -67.77 -39.56 17.86
C TYR A 9 -68.03 -40.83 17.02
N THR A 10 -69.23 -41.39 17.19
CA THR A 10 -69.73 -42.61 16.55
C THR A 10 -70.65 -42.29 15.37
N LEU A 11 -70.99 -43.31 14.58
CA LEU A 11 -72.02 -43.17 13.55
C LEU A 11 -73.40 -42.80 14.15
N ALA A 12 -73.67 -43.17 15.41
CA ALA A 12 -74.92 -42.88 16.10
C ALA A 12 -75.10 -41.38 16.36
N ASP A 13 -73.99 -40.66 16.59
CA ASP A 13 -73.98 -39.20 16.80
C ASP A 13 -74.34 -38.43 15.51
N PHE A 14 -74.11 -39.05 14.35
CA PHE A 14 -74.41 -38.49 13.01
C PHE A 14 -75.61 -39.13 12.31
N LEU A 15 -76.46 -39.87 13.05
CA LEU A 15 -77.72 -40.35 12.50
C LEU A 15 -78.63 -39.15 12.15
N PRO A 16 -79.66 -39.35 11.31
CA PRO A 16 -80.50 -38.25 10.84
C PRO A 16 -81.03 -37.42 12.01
N TRP A 17 -80.89 -36.10 11.93
CA TRP A 17 -81.37 -35.08 12.88
C TRP A 17 -80.60 -34.92 14.20
N SER A 18 -79.78 -35.86 14.66
CA SER A 18 -78.92 -35.66 15.86
C SER A 18 -77.72 -34.75 15.58
N TYR A 19 -77.30 -34.67 14.32
CA TYR A 19 -76.15 -33.88 13.90
C TYR A 19 -76.27 -32.37 14.18
N THR A 20 -77.49 -31.82 14.13
CA THR A 20 -77.72 -30.40 14.40
C THR A 20 -77.54 -30.03 15.87
N GLU A 21 -77.60 -31.00 16.78
CA GLU A 21 -77.41 -30.78 18.22
C GLU A 21 -75.92 -30.80 18.62
N ILE A 22 -75.09 -31.48 17.82
CA ILE A 22 -73.66 -31.68 18.11
C ILE A 22 -72.72 -30.96 17.14
N TRP A 23 -73.24 -30.29 16.10
CA TRP A 23 -72.44 -29.68 15.03
C TRP A 23 -71.35 -28.75 15.57
N ASP A 24 -71.73 -27.78 16.40
CA ASP A 24 -70.78 -26.80 16.95
C ASP A 24 -69.76 -27.45 17.90
N GLN A 25 -70.21 -28.40 18.71
CA GLN A 25 -69.35 -29.13 19.65
C GLN A 25 -68.31 -29.98 18.91
N PHE A 26 -68.74 -30.70 17.88
CA PHE A 26 -67.87 -31.50 17.04
C PHE A 26 -66.79 -30.63 16.39
N TRP A 27 -67.17 -29.53 15.73
CA TRP A 27 -66.20 -28.68 15.07
C TRP A 27 -65.27 -27.95 16.03
N ASN A 28 -65.76 -27.55 17.21
CA ASN A 28 -64.90 -26.98 18.25
C ASN A 28 -63.86 -28.00 18.77
N ASP A 29 -64.28 -29.24 19.05
CA ASP A 29 -63.36 -30.30 19.49
C ASP A 29 -62.32 -30.63 18.39
N VAL A 30 -62.73 -30.65 17.12
CA VAL A 30 -61.81 -30.82 15.98
C VAL A 30 -60.80 -29.66 15.90
N LEU A 31 -61.26 -28.41 15.98
CA LEU A 31 -60.38 -27.23 15.90
C LEU A 31 -59.40 -27.15 17.07
N VAL A 32 -59.88 -27.42 18.29
CA VAL A 32 -59.04 -27.45 19.50
C VAL A 32 -57.97 -28.52 19.37
N GLU A 33 -58.33 -29.73 18.97
CA GLU A 33 -57.35 -30.79 18.82
C GLU A 33 -56.34 -30.51 17.70
N LEU A 34 -56.79 -29.99 16.55
CA LEU A 34 -55.87 -29.57 15.49
C LEU A 34 -54.89 -28.49 15.97
N GLY A 35 -55.35 -27.54 16.79
CA GLY A 35 -54.49 -26.55 17.44
C GLY A 35 -53.46 -27.17 18.39
N LEU A 36 -53.88 -28.13 19.22
CA LEU A 36 -52.98 -28.87 20.11
C LEU A 36 -51.95 -29.69 19.33
N ARG A 37 -52.36 -30.37 18.26
CA ARG A 37 -51.47 -31.12 17.37
C ARG A 37 -50.47 -30.20 16.67
N ALA A 38 -50.91 -29.03 16.17
CA ALA A 38 -50.02 -28.04 15.56
C ALA A 38 -48.98 -27.49 16.56
N ALA A 39 -49.41 -27.16 17.78
CA ALA A 39 -48.51 -26.74 18.85
C ALA A 39 -47.51 -27.83 19.25
N ALA A 40 -47.95 -29.09 19.32
CA ALA A 40 -47.08 -30.23 19.61
C ALA A 40 -46.02 -30.45 18.52
N VAL A 41 -46.38 -30.29 17.25
CA VAL A 41 -45.42 -30.36 16.13
C VAL A 41 -44.40 -29.23 16.22
N GLY A 42 -44.83 -27.99 16.50
CA GLY A 42 -43.92 -26.86 16.70
C GLY A 42 -42.97 -27.06 17.89
N ALA A 43 -43.48 -27.57 19.00
CA ALA A 43 -42.68 -27.87 20.19
C ALA A 43 -41.70 -29.04 20.00
N ALA A 44 -41.99 -29.97 19.08
CA ALA A 44 -41.10 -31.10 18.78
C ALA A 44 -39.85 -30.66 18.01
N VAL A 45 -39.88 -29.54 17.29
CA VAL A 45 -38.80 -29.08 16.40
C VAL A 45 -37.99 -27.90 16.95
N VAL A 46 -38.30 -27.48 18.18
CA VAL A 46 -37.58 -26.46 18.93
C VAL A 46 -37.22 -27.01 20.31
N ALA A 47 -36.03 -26.74 20.81
CA ALA A 47 -35.60 -27.15 22.14
C ALA A 47 -34.68 -26.14 22.80
N THR A 48 -34.68 -26.10 24.13
CA THR A 48 -33.76 -25.28 24.91
C THR A 48 -32.72 -26.18 25.59
N SER A 49 -31.46 -25.80 25.57
CA SER A 49 -30.40 -26.57 26.22
C SER A 49 -30.40 -26.35 27.74
N SER A 50 -30.23 -27.41 28.52
CA SER A 50 -30.09 -27.35 29.97
C SER A 50 -28.63 -27.07 30.37
N THR A 51 -28.24 -25.79 30.37
CA THR A 51 -26.94 -25.29 30.89
C THR A 51 -25.70 -26.10 30.49
N ASN A 52 -25.41 -26.19 29.19
CA ASN A 52 -24.12 -26.66 28.69
C ASN A 52 -23.36 -25.48 28.12
N SER A 53 -22.30 -25.07 28.81
CA SER A 53 -21.35 -24.08 28.29
C SER A 53 -20.66 -24.64 27.05
N VAL A 54 -21.14 -24.27 25.87
CA VAL A 54 -20.60 -24.72 24.58
C VAL A 54 -19.98 -23.52 23.88
N ALA A 55 -18.69 -23.63 23.57
CA ALA A 55 -17.95 -22.58 22.87
C ALA A 55 -18.40 -22.47 21.41
N ILE A 56 -18.57 -21.23 20.94
CA ILE A 56 -18.82 -20.94 19.53
C ILE A 56 -17.59 -21.36 18.72
N GLY A 57 -17.78 -22.23 17.74
CA GLY A 57 -16.71 -22.71 16.89
C GLY A 57 -17.16 -23.80 15.93
N THR A 58 -16.32 -24.13 14.97
CA THR A 58 -16.55 -25.21 14.01
C THR A 58 -16.32 -26.59 14.63
N GLY A 59 -16.71 -27.63 13.91
CA GLY A 59 -16.53 -29.02 14.32
C GLY A 59 -17.72 -29.56 15.12
N VAL A 60 -17.47 -30.65 15.85
CA VAL A 60 -18.51 -31.34 16.62
C VAL A 60 -18.86 -30.55 17.87
N LYS A 61 -20.15 -30.29 18.08
CA LYS A 61 -20.71 -29.62 19.27
C LYS A 61 -21.78 -30.49 19.90
N THR A 62 -21.72 -30.67 21.21
CA THR A 62 -22.68 -31.48 21.96
C THR A 62 -23.45 -30.58 22.91
N LEU A 63 -24.77 -30.60 22.79
CA LEU A 63 -25.71 -29.90 23.65
C LEU A 63 -26.57 -30.95 24.37
N THR A 64 -26.96 -30.70 25.61
CA THR A 64 -28.06 -31.43 26.23
C THR A 64 -29.29 -30.55 26.14
N VAL A 65 -30.29 -30.98 25.38
CA VAL A 65 -31.59 -30.31 25.22
C VAL A 65 -32.69 -31.13 25.86
N GLU A 66 -33.92 -30.62 25.86
CA GLU A 66 -35.09 -31.36 26.35
C GLU A 66 -35.23 -32.72 25.64
N THR A 67 -35.80 -33.70 26.35
CA THR A 67 -36.09 -35.05 25.82
C THR A 67 -37.32 -35.05 24.91
N GLY A 68 -37.50 -36.11 24.11
CA GLY A 68 -38.70 -36.29 23.28
C GLY A 68 -38.84 -35.36 22.07
N LYS A 69 -37.76 -34.70 21.62
CA LYS A 69 -37.76 -33.84 20.43
C LYS A 69 -37.64 -34.63 19.12
N GLY A 70 -37.99 -34.00 18.01
CA GLY A 70 -38.03 -34.60 16.67
C GLY A 70 -36.74 -34.47 15.86
N PHE A 71 -35.59 -34.18 16.50
CA PHE A 71 -34.32 -34.06 15.78
C PHE A 71 -33.83 -35.44 15.32
N VAL A 72 -33.45 -35.53 14.04
CA VAL A 72 -32.86 -36.75 13.46
C VAL A 72 -31.55 -36.43 12.73
N PRO A 73 -30.65 -37.41 12.57
CA PRO A 73 -29.41 -37.22 11.81
C PRO A 73 -29.66 -36.64 10.41
N GLY A 74 -28.85 -35.66 10.01
CA GLY A 74 -28.94 -34.97 8.72
C GLY A 74 -29.80 -33.71 8.71
N MET A 75 -30.67 -33.49 9.71
CA MET A 75 -31.42 -32.25 9.84
C MET A 75 -30.49 -31.06 10.07
N TRP A 76 -30.77 -29.93 9.43
CA TRP A 76 -30.07 -28.68 9.70
C TRP A 76 -30.78 -27.93 10.82
N VAL A 77 -30.00 -27.44 11.78
CA VAL A 77 -30.48 -26.69 12.93
C VAL A 77 -29.65 -25.44 13.14
N VAL A 78 -30.27 -24.43 13.75
CA VAL A 78 -29.59 -23.25 14.29
C VAL A 78 -29.76 -23.31 15.80
N ALA A 79 -28.64 -23.30 16.53
CA ALA A 79 -28.60 -23.04 17.95
C ALA A 79 -28.23 -21.56 18.14
N THR A 80 -29.12 -20.78 18.75
CA THR A 80 -28.91 -19.36 19.07
C THR A 80 -28.69 -19.24 20.57
N ASP A 81 -27.72 -18.42 20.97
CA ASP A 81 -27.45 -18.14 22.38
C ASP A 81 -28.71 -17.53 23.03
N ALA A 82 -29.16 -18.14 24.12
CA ALA A 82 -30.38 -17.73 24.81
C ALA A 82 -30.26 -16.33 25.47
N ALA A 83 -29.04 -15.86 25.73
CA ALA A 83 -28.78 -14.54 26.31
C ALA A 83 -28.45 -13.46 25.26
N ASN A 84 -27.97 -13.85 24.08
CA ASN A 84 -27.57 -12.92 23.02
C ASN A 84 -27.90 -13.46 21.62
N SER A 85 -28.96 -12.95 21.00
CA SER A 85 -29.41 -13.40 19.68
C SER A 85 -28.43 -13.15 18.53
N ALA A 86 -27.35 -12.37 18.73
CA ALA A 86 -26.29 -12.21 17.73
C ALA A 86 -25.33 -13.40 17.65
N ASN A 87 -25.33 -14.28 18.66
CA ASN A 87 -24.46 -15.44 18.75
C ASN A 87 -25.20 -16.70 18.28
N SER A 88 -24.64 -17.44 17.30
CA SER A 88 -25.27 -18.66 16.79
C SER A 88 -24.30 -19.72 16.27
N LEU A 89 -24.79 -20.97 16.27
CA LEU A 89 -24.19 -22.15 15.66
C LEU A 89 -25.20 -22.77 14.70
N THR A 90 -24.87 -22.80 13.41
CA THR A 90 -25.65 -23.48 12.38
C THR A 90 -24.92 -24.74 11.93
N GLY A 91 -25.58 -25.89 12.01
CA GLY A 91 -24.97 -27.17 11.68
C GLY A 91 -25.97 -28.27 11.39
N SER A 92 -25.46 -29.40 10.94
CA SER A 92 -26.28 -30.61 10.74
C SER A 92 -26.26 -31.46 12.01
N VAL A 93 -27.40 -32.06 12.35
CA VAL A 93 -27.51 -33.03 13.44
C VAL A 93 -26.78 -34.31 13.05
N THR A 94 -25.85 -34.75 13.88
CA THR A 94 -25.15 -36.04 13.73
C THR A 94 -25.88 -37.13 14.51
N SER A 95 -26.40 -36.81 15.70
CA SER A 95 -27.21 -37.71 16.51
C SER A 95 -28.07 -36.94 17.51
N TYR A 96 -29.20 -37.53 17.91
CA TYR A 96 -30.03 -37.08 19.01
C TYR A 96 -30.54 -38.29 19.80
N ASN A 97 -30.41 -38.27 21.12
CA ASN A 97 -30.96 -39.29 22.00
C ASN A 97 -32.26 -38.79 22.63
N THR A 98 -33.40 -39.36 22.23
CA THR A 98 -34.72 -38.94 22.70
C THR A 98 -34.95 -39.17 24.20
N GLY A 99 -34.20 -40.07 24.83
CA GLY A 99 -34.30 -40.38 26.26
C GLY A 99 -33.38 -39.54 27.15
N THR A 100 -32.22 -39.10 26.64
CA THR A 100 -31.24 -38.30 27.43
C THR A 100 -31.14 -36.85 27.00
N GLY A 101 -31.70 -36.47 25.84
CA GLY A 101 -31.63 -35.10 25.33
C GLY A 101 -30.28 -34.73 24.70
N ALA A 102 -29.32 -35.67 24.63
CA ALA A 102 -28.01 -35.42 24.04
C ALA A 102 -28.14 -35.19 22.52
N LEU A 103 -27.84 -33.97 22.07
CA LEU A 103 -27.86 -33.52 20.69
C LEU A 103 -26.43 -33.24 20.24
N VAL A 104 -25.99 -33.91 19.18
CA VAL A 104 -24.66 -33.71 18.59
C VAL A 104 -24.83 -33.05 17.23
N LEU A 105 -24.14 -31.92 17.04
CA LEU A 105 -24.11 -31.14 15.81
C LEU A 105 -22.74 -31.21 15.16
N SER A 106 -22.71 -31.22 13.84
CA SER A 106 -21.52 -30.95 13.04
C SER A 106 -21.64 -29.54 12.46
N VAL A 107 -20.81 -28.61 12.97
CA VAL A 107 -20.80 -27.19 12.57
C VAL A 107 -19.70 -26.98 11.50
N PRO A 108 -20.05 -26.68 10.25
CA PRO A 108 -19.07 -26.42 9.20
C PRO A 108 -18.41 -25.05 9.34
N THR A 109 -17.34 -24.81 8.58
CA THR A 109 -16.79 -23.47 8.35
C THR A 109 -17.87 -22.53 7.81
N GLY A 110 -17.99 -21.34 8.39
CA GLY A 110 -19.06 -20.38 8.09
C GLY A 110 -20.38 -20.62 8.85
N GLY A 111 -20.48 -21.70 9.63
CA GLY A 111 -21.65 -22.02 10.46
C GLY A 111 -21.66 -21.34 11.83
N THR A 112 -20.83 -20.32 12.07
CA THR A 112 -20.72 -19.64 13.37
C THR A 112 -20.94 -18.15 13.20
N THR A 113 -21.70 -17.52 14.09
CA THR A 113 -21.78 -16.05 14.20
C THR A 113 -21.51 -15.66 15.65
N GLY A 114 -20.70 -14.60 15.85
CA GLY A 114 -20.28 -14.17 17.18
C GLY A 114 -19.12 -14.97 17.76
N SER A 115 -18.91 -14.85 19.07
CA SER A 115 -17.82 -15.49 19.80
C SER A 115 -18.19 -15.75 21.27
N GLY A 116 -17.36 -16.52 21.98
CA GLY A 116 -17.53 -16.83 23.40
C GLY A 116 -18.07 -18.23 23.68
N THR A 117 -18.49 -18.45 24.93
CA THR A 117 -19.00 -19.74 25.43
C THR A 117 -20.36 -19.55 26.11
N PRO A 118 -21.46 -19.42 25.34
CA PRO A 118 -22.80 -19.33 25.88
C PRO A 118 -23.14 -20.51 26.78
N THR A 119 -23.82 -20.22 27.88
CA THR A 119 -24.25 -21.20 28.89
C THR A 119 -25.54 -21.89 28.51
N ALA A 120 -26.37 -21.29 27.63
CA ALA A 120 -27.63 -21.87 27.17
C ALA A 120 -27.91 -21.50 25.71
N TRP A 121 -28.61 -22.40 25.02
CA TRP A 121 -28.88 -22.35 23.60
C TRP A 121 -30.35 -22.67 23.31
N THR A 122 -30.97 -21.89 22.44
CA THR A 122 -32.27 -22.23 21.83
C THR A 122 -32.01 -22.84 20.46
N VAL A 123 -32.40 -24.09 20.26
CA VAL A 123 -32.17 -24.87 19.04
C VAL A 123 -33.48 -24.99 18.27
N GLY A 124 -33.45 -24.64 16.98
CA GLY A 124 -34.58 -24.83 16.07
C GLY A 124 -34.14 -25.29 14.69
N LEU A 125 -35.10 -25.60 13.82
CA LEU A 125 -34.81 -25.96 12.43
C LEU A 125 -34.11 -24.82 11.69
N GLY A 126 -33.11 -25.18 10.89
CA GLY A 126 -32.31 -24.27 10.08
C GLY A 126 -32.26 -24.69 8.62
N GLY A 127 -31.94 -23.74 7.75
CA GLY A 127 -31.56 -24.04 6.37
C GLY A 127 -30.13 -24.57 6.29
N LYS A 128 -29.83 -25.36 5.25
CA LYS A 128 -28.45 -25.66 4.88
C LYS A 128 -27.73 -24.36 4.54
N LEU A 129 -26.53 -24.16 5.09
CA LEU A 129 -25.72 -22.98 4.78
C LEU A 129 -25.43 -22.92 3.27
N GLY A 130 -25.56 -21.72 2.69
CA GLY A 130 -25.15 -21.48 1.30
C GLY A 130 -23.65 -21.71 1.12
N PRO A 131 -23.18 -21.88 -0.13
CA PRO A 131 -21.75 -21.88 -0.41
C PRO A 131 -21.11 -20.63 0.19
N VAL A 132 -19.94 -20.79 0.81
CA VAL A 132 -19.14 -19.64 1.26
C VAL A 132 -18.89 -18.76 0.04
N GLY A 133 -19.25 -17.48 0.12
CA GLY A 133 -18.93 -16.51 -0.93
C GLY A 133 -17.42 -16.49 -1.18
N PRO A 134 -16.94 -16.04 -2.35
CA PRO A 134 -15.51 -15.85 -2.57
C PRO A 134 -14.93 -15.10 -1.38
N ALA A 135 -13.83 -15.62 -0.80
CA ALA A 135 -13.12 -14.88 0.22
C ALA A 135 -12.78 -13.52 -0.39
N GLY A 136 -13.30 -12.44 0.22
CA GLY A 136 -12.81 -11.11 -0.11
C GLY A 136 -11.30 -11.16 0.07
N ASN A 137 -10.56 -10.68 -0.92
CA ASN A 137 -9.12 -10.56 -0.82
C ASN A 137 -8.84 -9.57 0.31
N ASP A 138 -8.75 -10.06 1.54
CA ASP A 138 -8.27 -9.28 2.66
C ASP A 138 -6.84 -8.90 2.28
N GLY A 139 -6.58 -7.59 2.15
CA GLY A 139 -5.41 -7.02 1.48
C GLY A 139 -4.07 -7.27 2.17
N LEU A 140 -3.98 -8.31 2.99
CA LEU A 140 -2.79 -8.73 3.70
C LEU A 140 -2.16 -9.92 2.97
N MET A 141 -1.13 -9.64 2.17
CA MET A 141 -0.30 -10.66 1.54
C MET A 141 0.19 -11.62 2.63
N ALA A 142 0.09 -12.93 2.40
CA ALA A 142 0.57 -13.94 3.34
C ALA A 142 2.03 -13.65 3.74
N ALA A 143 2.38 -13.83 5.02
CA ALA A 143 3.76 -13.65 5.48
C ALA A 143 4.68 -14.71 4.82
N ALA A 144 5.89 -14.31 4.43
CA ALA A 144 6.90 -15.24 3.98
C ALA A 144 7.35 -16.12 5.16
N THR A 145 7.55 -17.41 4.90
CA THR A 145 8.14 -18.33 5.88
C THR A 145 9.62 -18.00 6.10
N ASP A 146 10.18 -18.45 7.22
CA ASP A 146 11.60 -18.27 7.53
C ASP A 146 12.51 -18.88 6.44
N ALA A 147 12.07 -19.99 5.82
CA ALA A 147 12.77 -20.63 4.71
C ALA A 147 12.74 -19.79 3.42
N GLU A 148 11.60 -19.17 3.10
CA GLU A 148 11.45 -18.26 1.94
C GLU A 148 12.29 -16.99 2.14
N THR A 149 12.36 -16.49 3.37
CA THR A 149 13.19 -15.35 3.77
C THR A 149 14.68 -15.67 3.66
N ALA A 150 15.09 -16.85 4.13
CA ALA A 150 16.49 -17.31 4.08
C ALA A 150 16.96 -17.64 2.66
N ALA A 151 16.06 -18.09 1.78
CA ALA A 151 16.39 -18.46 0.40
C ALA A 151 16.47 -17.25 -0.55
N GLY A 152 16.05 -16.04 -0.13
CA GLY A 152 16.12 -14.83 -0.95
C GLY A 152 15.28 -14.88 -2.25
N VAL A 153 14.27 -15.75 -2.29
CA VAL A 153 13.42 -15.97 -3.47
C VAL A 153 12.43 -14.80 -3.61
N LEU A 154 12.22 -14.29 -4.82
CA LEU A 154 11.15 -13.33 -5.08
C LEU A 154 9.80 -13.97 -4.75
N THR A 155 9.14 -13.49 -3.70
CA THR A 155 7.80 -13.92 -3.33
C THR A 155 6.82 -12.75 -3.42
N THR A 156 5.56 -13.05 -3.69
CA THR A 156 4.46 -12.09 -3.54
C THR A 156 4.02 -11.94 -2.07
N LYS A 157 4.80 -12.49 -1.12
CA LYS A 157 4.50 -12.59 0.30
C LYS A 157 5.15 -11.43 1.08
N ALA A 158 4.51 -11.02 2.18
CA ALA A 158 5.08 -10.02 3.07
C ALA A 158 6.27 -10.63 3.84
N VAL A 159 7.48 -10.20 3.53
CA VAL A 159 8.66 -10.57 4.33
C VAL A 159 8.73 -9.59 5.50
N THR A 160 8.53 -10.08 6.72
CA THR A 160 8.80 -9.31 7.94
C THR A 160 10.09 -9.88 8.55
N PRO A 161 11.28 -9.35 8.22
CA PRO A 161 12.47 -9.73 8.96
C PRO A 161 12.29 -9.29 10.41
N ALA A 162 12.64 -10.14 11.36
CA ALA A 162 12.65 -9.77 12.77
C ALA A 162 13.49 -8.49 12.95
N SER A 163 12.83 -7.39 13.35
CA SER A 163 13.38 -6.06 13.66
C SER A 163 13.42 -4.96 12.56
N ALA A 164 12.52 -4.93 11.58
CA ALA A 164 12.43 -3.79 10.64
C ALA A 164 11.01 -3.20 10.48
N VAL A 165 10.95 -1.86 10.38
CA VAL A 165 9.76 -1.05 10.06
C VAL A 165 9.30 -1.37 8.63
N ALA A 166 7.98 -1.54 8.44
CA ALA A 166 7.34 -2.05 7.23
C ALA A 166 7.93 -1.55 5.89
N THR A 167 8.24 -2.48 4.99
CA THR A 167 8.69 -2.22 3.62
C THR A 167 7.60 -2.58 2.61
N PHE A 168 6.95 -1.60 1.98
CA PHE A 168 6.23 -1.86 0.72
C PHE A 168 6.46 -0.70 -0.25
N PHE A 169 7.12 -0.98 -1.38
CA PHE A 169 7.07 -0.16 -2.58
C PHE A 169 6.36 -1.01 -3.65
N LYS A 170 5.24 -0.53 -4.19
CA LYS A 170 4.54 -1.21 -5.29
C LYS A 170 5.34 -1.00 -6.57
N LEU A 171 5.70 -2.08 -7.27
CA LEU A 171 6.26 -2.00 -8.62
C LEU A 171 5.10 -1.96 -9.63
N ALA A 172 4.76 -0.77 -10.12
CA ALA A 172 3.84 -0.63 -11.24
C ALA A 172 4.59 -0.93 -12.56
N GLY A 173 4.75 -2.21 -12.89
CA GLY A 173 5.41 -2.68 -14.12
C GLY A 173 6.95 -2.71 -14.07
N GLY A 174 7.56 -3.64 -14.81
CA GLY A 174 9.01 -3.87 -14.89
C GLY A 174 9.56 -4.93 -13.93
N THR A 175 10.85 -5.26 -14.05
CA THR A 175 11.60 -6.13 -13.13
C THR A 175 12.63 -5.29 -12.39
N LEU A 176 12.54 -5.21 -11.05
CA LEU A 176 13.59 -4.64 -10.22
C LEU A 176 14.68 -5.70 -10.01
N THR A 177 15.87 -5.49 -10.58
CA THR A 177 17.03 -6.40 -10.41
C THR A 177 17.89 -6.08 -9.19
N GLY A 178 17.64 -4.96 -8.51
CA GLY A 178 18.35 -4.50 -7.30
C GLY A 178 17.50 -4.50 -6.04
N TRP A 179 18.06 -4.01 -4.93
CA TRP A 179 17.39 -3.92 -3.64
C TRP A 179 16.87 -2.50 -3.38
N LEU A 180 15.69 -2.41 -2.75
CA LEU A 180 15.17 -1.20 -2.13
C LEU A 180 15.02 -1.48 -0.63
N ARG A 181 15.78 -0.78 0.20
CA ARG A 181 15.73 -0.98 1.66
C ARG A 181 15.76 0.35 2.41
N THR A 182 15.06 0.39 3.53
CA THR A 182 15.38 1.30 4.62
C THR A 182 16.56 0.70 5.36
N ALA A 183 17.72 1.35 5.34
CA ALA A 183 18.85 0.91 6.16
C ALA A 183 18.59 1.28 7.62
N ALA A 184 19.12 0.49 8.57
CA ALA A 184 19.04 0.78 9.99
C ALA A 184 19.78 2.10 10.31
N GLY A 185 19.04 3.19 10.31
CA GLY A 185 19.32 4.41 11.08
C GLY A 185 18.49 4.37 12.36
N SER A 186 18.77 5.26 13.32
CA SER A 186 17.81 5.48 14.42
C SER A 186 16.50 6.02 13.84
N ALA A 187 15.40 5.95 14.59
CA ALA A 187 14.10 6.51 14.18
C ALA A 187 14.17 8.01 13.80
N ALA A 188 15.25 8.72 14.16
CA ALA A 188 15.49 10.11 13.82
C ALA A 188 16.07 10.33 12.40
N THR A 189 16.62 9.30 11.73
CA THR A 189 17.28 9.43 10.42
C THR A 189 17.02 8.24 9.49
N PRO A 190 15.81 8.09 8.93
CA PRO A 190 15.54 7.08 7.92
C PRO A 190 16.34 7.35 6.63
N GLY A 191 17.06 6.34 6.14
CA GLY A 191 17.83 6.42 4.88
C GLY A 191 17.24 5.50 3.80
N LEU A 192 16.93 6.06 2.63
CA LEU A 192 16.59 5.28 1.44
C LEU A 192 17.86 4.76 0.78
N GLN A 193 17.96 3.45 0.57
CA GLN A 193 19.04 2.85 -0.23
C GLN A 193 18.44 2.12 -1.44
N VAL A 194 18.98 2.39 -2.62
CA VAL A 194 18.55 1.80 -3.90
C VAL A 194 19.77 1.34 -4.68
N GLY A 195 19.87 0.05 -5.02
CA GLY A 195 20.98 -0.45 -5.86
C GLY A 195 21.33 -1.92 -5.65
N GLU A 196 22.50 -2.33 -6.11
CA GLU A 196 23.06 -3.68 -5.93
C GLU A 196 24.15 -3.67 -4.84
N ALA A 197 24.86 -4.79 -4.63
CA ALA A 197 25.99 -4.81 -3.71
C ALA A 197 27.15 -3.94 -4.26
N GLY A 198 27.39 -2.77 -3.65
CA GLY A 198 28.50 -1.88 -4.02
C GLY A 198 28.22 -0.88 -5.15
N THR A 199 26.98 -0.76 -5.62
CA THR A 199 26.52 0.22 -6.62
C THR A 199 25.14 0.75 -6.25
N GLY A 200 24.89 2.05 -6.37
CA GLY A 200 23.57 2.63 -6.10
C GLY A 200 23.56 3.96 -5.36
N LEU A 201 22.37 4.38 -4.94
CA LEU A 201 22.13 5.54 -4.08
C LEU A 201 22.11 5.08 -2.62
N TYR A 202 23.00 5.62 -1.79
CA TYR A 202 23.15 5.23 -0.40
C TYR A 202 23.11 6.43 0.54
N LEU A 203 22.47 6.25 1.70
CA LEU A 203 22.86 6.96 2.90
C LEU A 203 24.15 6.31 3.44
N VAL A 204 25.28 7.01 3.37
CA VAL A 204 26.60 6.47 3.79
C VAL A 204 26.93 6.82 5.24
N SER A 205 26.36 7.92 5.77
CA SER A 205 26.36 8.28 7.18
C SER A 205 25.21 9.25 7.48
N ALA A 206 25.01 9.64 8.75
CA ALA A 206 23.94 10.56 9.13
C ALA A 206 24.02 11.89 8.33
N GLY A 207 22.97 12.18 7.56
CA GLY A 207 22.90 13.38 6.72
C GLY A 207 23.79 13.35 5.47
N VAL A 208 24.41 12.22 5.12
CA VAL A 208 25.30 12.10 3.96
C VAL A 208 24.74 11.11 2.94
N VAL A 209 24.42 11.60 1.75
CA VAL A 209 23.90 10.82 0.63
C VAL A 209 24.95 10.72 -0.47
N ALA A 210 25.13 9.54 -1.06
CA ALA A 210 26.12 9.31 -2.12
C ALA A 210 25.56 8.42 -3.24
N PHE A 211 26.09 8.63 -4.44
CA PHE A 211 25.95 7.68 -5.55
C PHE A 211 27.28 6.92 -5.72
N VAL A 212 27.22 5.61 -5.59
CA VAL A 212 28.38 4.70 -5.62
C VAL A 212 28.34 3.86 -6.89
N THR A 213 29.46 3.74 -7.58
CA THR A 213 29.60 2.97 -8.82
C THR A 213 30.76 1.98 -8.72
N GLY A 214 30.46 0.73 -8.36
CA GLY A 214 31.43 -0.38 -8.32
C GLY A 214 32.38 -0.28 -7.14
N ALA A 215 32.65 -1.42 -6.48
CA ALA A 215 33.63 -1.62 -5.40
C ALA A 215 34.19 -0.34 -4.71
N ALA A 216 33.30 0.45 -4.09
CA ALA A 216 33.61 1.65 -3.31
C ALA A 216 34.11 2.92 -4.05
N VAL A 217 33.88 3.07 -5.36
CA VAL A 217 34.09 4.38 -6.03
C VAL A 217 32.82 5.23 -5.89
N GLU A 218 32.91 6.26 -5.07
CA GLU A 218 31.86 7.28 -5.00
C GLU A 218 31.95 8.22 -6.19
N ALA A 219 30.91 8.26 -7.01
CA ALA A 219 30.85 9.23 -8.11
C ALA A 219 30.58 10.64 -7.56
N TRP A 220 29.71 10.73 -6.56
CA TRP A 220 29.24 11.98 -5.97
C TRP A 220 28.72 11.77 -4.55
N ARG A 221 28.92 12.76 -3.67
CA ARG A 221 28.30 12.80 -2.34
C ARG A 221 27.84 14.21 -1.95
N VAL A 222 26.74 14.28 -1.18
CA VAL A 222 26.34 15.46 -0.42
C VAL A 222 26.68 15.22 1.03
N LEU A 223 27.55 16.07 1.58
CA LEU A 223 27.88 16.06 3.00
C LEU A 223 26.74 16.65 3.83
N ALA A 224 26.69 16.31 5.12
CA ALA A 224 25.74 16.91 6.06
C ALA A 224 25.88 18.45 6.17
N THR A 225 27.04 18.99 5.75
CA THR A 225 27.29 20.43 5.62
C THR A 225 26.63 21.08 4.40
N GLY A 226 25.98 20.30 3.53
CA GLY A 226 25.45 20.73 2.23
C GLY A 226 26.49 20.78 1.11
N ALA A 227 27.77 20.53 1.41
CA ALA A 227 28.82 20.51 0.39
C ALA A 227 28.65 19.31 -0.56
N VAL A 228 28.80 19.59 -1.85
CA VAL A 228 28.75 18.61 -2.93
C VAL A 228 30.18 18.26 -3.35
N LEU A 229 30.53 16.97 -3.28
CA LEU A 229 31.83 16.46 -3.69
C LEU A 229 31.68 15.45 -4.83
N PHE A 230 32.65 15.41 -5.73
CA PHE A 230 32.76 14.42 -6.80
C PHE A 230 34.02 13.59 -6.61
N GLY A 231 33.96 12.27 -6.82
CA GLY A 231 35.11 11.38 -6.58
C GLY A 231 36.23 11.50 -7.61
N LYS A 232 36.00 12.23 -8.71
CA LYS A 232 36.96 12.50 -9.79
C LYS A 232 36.80 13.94 -10.31
N ALA A 233 37.72 14.35 -11.19
CA ALA A 233 37.69 15.67 -11.82
C ALA A 233 36.36 15.93 -12.54
N VAL A 234 35.78 17.10 -12.30
CA VAL A 234 34.56 17.57 -12.98
C VAL A 234 34.97 18.42 -14.18
N ARG A 235 34.43 18.08 -15.36
CA ARG A 235 34.60 18.88 -16.58
C ARG A 235 33.42 19.83 -16.72
N GLY A 236 33.67 21.13 -16.79
CA GLY A 236 32.63 22.12 -17.09
C GLY A 236 32.21 22.04 -18.56
N GLN A 237 30.90 22.08 -18.82
CA GLN A 237 30.39 22.25 -20.19
C GLN A 237 30.84 23.60 -20.76
N ILE A 238 31.33 23.60 -22.00
CA ILE A 238 31.61 24.82 -22.76
C ILE A 238 30.41 25.12 -23.65
N VAL A 239 29.75 26.23 -23.41
CA VAL A 239 28.62 26.71 -24.21
C VAL A 239 29.16 27.49 -25.41
N ALA A 240 28.94 26.98 -26.62
CA ALA A 240 29.31 27.68 -27.83
C ALA A 240 28.29 28.80 -28.11
N LEU A 241 28.77 30.04 -28.13
CA LEU A 241 27.99 31.22 -28.50
C LEU A 241 28.05 31.42 -30.01
N THR A 242 26.92 31.76 -30.60
CA THR A 242 26.87 32.25 -31.98
C THR A 242 27.40 33.69 -31.99
N TRP A 243 28.29 33.99 -32.93
CA TRP A 243 28.79 35.35 -33.06
C TRP A 243 27.70 36.31 -33.56
N ALA A 244 27.66 37.49 -32.93
CA ALA A 244 26.94 38.66 -33.37
C ALA A 244 27.79 39.90 -33.02
N SER A 245 27.48 41.07 -33.61
CA SER A 245 28.14 42.32 -33.24
C SER A 245 27.93 42.69 -31.76
N THR A 246 26.86 42.18 -31.14
CA THR A 246 26.65 42.21 -29.69
C THR A 246 26.31 40.81 -29.20
N VAL A 247 27.15 40.26 -28.34
CA VAL A 247 27.00 38.93 -27.75
C VAL A 247 26.56 39.10 -26.29
N THR A 248 25.41 38.51 -25.95
CA THR A 248 24.91 38.44 -24.57
C THR A 248 25.10 37.03 -24.04
N ILE A 249 25.66 36.91 -22.85
CA ILE A 249 25.81 35.64 -22.15
C ILE A 249 24.62 35.42 -21.22
N ASP A 250 24.04 34.22 -21.27
CA ASP A 250 23.10 33.75 -20.26
C ASP A 250 23.86 32.89 -19.24
N ALA A 251 24.01 33.40 -18.02
CA ALA A 251 24.76 32.73 -16.97
C ALA A 251 24.10 31.44 -16.46
N ASN A 252 22.82 31.18 -16.79
CA ASN A 252 22.18 29.89 -16.47
C ASN A 252 22.65 28.74 -17.37
N GLN A 253 23.21 29.03 -18.54
CA GLN A 253 23.59 27.97 -19.50
C GLN A 253 24.93 27.30 -19.19
N GLY A 254 25.78 27.94 -18.38
CA GLY A 254 27.06 27.38 -17.98
C GLY A 254 28.02 28.41 -17.39
N ASN A 255 29.22 27.94 -17.06
CA ASN A 255 30.29 28.78 -16.51
C ASN A 255 31.43 29.04 -17.53
N TYR A 256 31.45 28.29 -18.63
CA TYR A 256 32.44 28.41 -19.69
C TYR A 256 31.72 28.64 -21.02
N PHE A 257 32.17 29.66 -21.75
CA PHE A 257 31.58 30.08 -23.02
C PHE A 257 32.69 30.16 -24.07
N SER A 258 32.37 29.83 -25.31
CA SER A 258 33.30 30.02 -26.43
C SER A 258 32.64 30.80 -27.56
N VAL A 259 33.40 31.65 -28.25
CA VAL A 259 32.94 32.37 -29.43
C VAL A 259 34.10 32.56 -30.39
N THR A 260 33.85 32.35 -31.68
CA THR A 260 34.78 32.78 -32.75
C THR A 260 34.33 34.15 -33.25
N LEU A 261 35.21 35.13 -33.13
CA LEU A 261 34.93 36.51 -33.50
C LEU A 261 34.99 36.67 -35.02
N ALA A 262 33.92 37.17 -35.64
CA ALA A 262 33.88 37.48 -37.07
C ALA A 262 33.83 39.00 -37.38
N GLY A 263 33.95 39.83 -36.35
CA GLY A 263 33.88 41.29 -36.43
C GLY A 263 34.18 41.95 -35.09
N ALA A 264 34.14 43.29 -35.06
CA ALA A 264 34.13 44.04 -33.81
C ALA A 264 32.94 43.56 -32.96
N THR A 265 33.21 43.15 -31.72
CA THR A 265 32.24 42.45 -30.87
C THR A 265 32.05 43.19 -29.56
N THR A 266 30.81 43.49 -29.21
CA THR A 266 30.45 43.98 -27.88
C THR A 266 29.99 42.80 -27.04
N PHE A 267 30.72 42.46 -25.99
CA PHE A 267 30.23 41.54 -24.96
C PHE A 267 29.33 42.32 -24.01
N ALA A 268 28.02 42.16 -24.17
CA ALA A 268 27.02 42.84 -23.35
C ALA A 268 27.08 42.40 -21.88
N ASN A 269 26.32 43.09 -21.04
CA ASN A 269 26.08 42.65 -19.66
C ASN A 269 25.36 41.29 -19.69
N PRO A 270 25.90 40.24 -19.05
CA PRO A 270 25.24 38.94 -18.99
C PRO A 270 23.90 39.00 -18.27
N THR A 271 22.99 38.09 -18.61
CA THR A 271 21.74 37.88 -17.88
C THR A 271 21.88 36.77 -16.83
N ASN A 272 20.99 36.76 -15.84
CA ASN A 272 20.87 35.69 -14.83
C ASN A 272 22.11 35.47 -13.95
N LEU A 273 22.86 36.55 -13.68
CA LEU A 273 24.04 36.51 -12.83
C LEU A 273 23.69 36.18 -11.37
N THR A 274 24.39 35.21 -10.79
CA THR A 274 24.32 34.89 -9.37
C THR A 274 25.69 35.10 -8.70
N ALA A 275 25.72 35.82 -7.58
CA ALA A 275 26.95 36.08 -6.84
C ALA A 275 27.66 34.77 -6.45
N GLY A 276 28.98 34.73 -6.62
CA GLY A 276 29.82 33.55 -6.40
C GLY A 276 30.05 32.69 -7.64
N GLN A 277 29.31 32.90 -8.73
CA GLN A 277 29.46 32.13 -9.96
C GLN A 277 30.76 32.50 -10.72
N PRO A 278 31.54 31.51 -11.20
CA PRO A 278 32.62 31.77 -12.15
C PRO A 278 32.05 31.93 -13.57
N ILE A 279 32.60 32.86 -14.35
CA ILE A 279 32.26 33.06 -15.76
C ILE A 279 33.54 33.15 -16.58
N THR A 280 33.70 32.31 -17.61
CA THR A 280 34.87 32.32 -18.47
C THR A 280 34.46 32.39 -19.93
N ILE A 281 35.02 33.33 -20.68
CA ILE A 281 34.84 33.45 -22.13
C ILE A 281 36.14 33.06 -22.82
N ILE A 282 36.05 32.14 -23.77
CA ILE A 282 37.10 31.76 -24.70
C ILE A 282 36.80 32.45 -26.02
N ALA A 283 37.46 33.56 -26.28
CA ALA A 283 37.28 34.35 -27.49
C ALA A 283 38.39 34.03 -28.48
N LYS A 284 38.03 33.49 -29.65
CA LYS A 284 38.97 33.13 -30.71
C LYS A 284 38.85 34.08 -31.90
N GLN A 285 39.95 34.62 -32.38
CA GLN A 285 40.02 35.32 -33.66
C GLN A 285 39.66 34.36 -34.80
N ASP A 286 38.90 34.82 -35.78
CA ASP A 286 38.70 34.07 -37.01
C ASP A 286 40.01 33.91 -37.82
N GLY A 287 39.91 33.31 -39.01
CA GLY A 287 41.04 33.12 -39.91
C GLY A 287 41.64 34.42 -40.45
N THR A 288 41.01 35.58 -40.24
CA THR A 288 41.53 36.89 -40.70
C THR A 288 42.23 37.62 -39.56
N GLY A 289 41.66 37.60 -38.35
CA GLY A 289 42.14 38.38 -37.23
C GLY A 289 41.61 39.82 -37.23
N SER A 290 42.28 40.69 -36.46
CA SER A 290 41.97 42.11 -36.27
C SER A 290 40.59 42.38 -35.66
N ARG A 291 39.98 41.39 -35.01
CA ARG A 291 38.70 41.54 -34.32
C ARG A 291 38.94 42.15 -32.94
N THR A 292 38.20 43.22 -32.65
CA THR A 292 38.25 43.93 -31.38
C THR A 292 37.07 43.52 -30.50
N ALA A 293 37.23 43.73 -29.19
CA ALA A 293 36.16 43.53 -28.22
C ALA A 293 35.92 44.78 -27.37
N SER A 294 34.66 45.03 -27.05
CA SER A 294 34.24 45.97 -26.01
C SER A 294 33.37 45.26 -24.99
N TRP A 295 33.20 45.86 -23.82
CA TRP A 295 32.64 45.19 -22.64
C TRP A 295 31.51 46.01 -22.03
N GLY A 296 30.44 45.33 -21.62
CA GLY A 296 29.36 45.93 -20.85
C GLY A 296 29.84 46.47 -19.48
N SER A 297 29.05 47.37 -18.90
CA SER A 297 29.39 48.07 -17.66
C SER A 297 29.56 47.18 -16.42
N TYR A 298 29.06 45.95 -16.45
CA TYR A 298 29.19 44.99 -15.34
C TYR A 298 30.60 44.39 -15.27
N TRP A 299 31.33 44.35 -16.39
CA TRP A 299 32.69 43.82 -16.44
C TRP A 299 33.68 44.84 -15.85
N LYS A 300 34.22 44.53 -14.66
CA LYS A 300 35.22 45.33 -13.96
C LYS A 300 36.60 44.70 -14.16
N PHE A 301 37.47 45.43 -14.84
CA PHE A 301 38.86 45.03 -15.05
C PHE A 301 39.79 45.78 -14.09
N PRO A 302 40.97 45.21 -13.76
CA PRO A 302 41.97 45.88 -12.93
C PRO A 302 42.28 47.29 -13.42
N ASN A 303 42.32 48.25 -12.50
CA ASN A 303 42.56 49.66 -12.77
C ASN A 303 41.52 50.34 -13.71
N GLY A 304 40.35 49.73 -13.90
CA GLY A 304 39.28 50.28 -14.75
C GLY A 304 39.56 50.17 -16.26
N THR A 305 40.63 49.50 -16.67
CA THR A 305 41.05 49.43 -18.08
C THR A 305 40.66 48.09 -18.69
N ALA A 306 39.79 48.12 -19.69
CA ALA A 306 39.41 46.93 -20.44
C ALA A 306 40.61 46.33 -21.22
N PRO A 307 40.72 45.00 -21.31
CA PRO A 307 41.81 44.36 -22.01
C PRO A 307 41.66 44.51 -23.52
N THR A 308 42.79 44.75 -24.20
CA THR A 308 42.90 44.61 -25.66
C THR A 308 43.13 43.15 -26.02
N LEU A 309 42.28 42.58 -26.87
CA LEU A 309 42.44 41.19 -27.33
C LEU A 309 43.66 41.04 -28.25
N SER A 310 44.23 39.84 -28.28
CA SER A 310 45.15 39.41 -29.33
C SER A 310 44.42 39.38 -30.67
N THR A 311 45.03 39.99 -31.70
CA THR A 311 44.40 40.23 -33.00
C THR A 311 44.95 39.40 -34.14
N ALA A 312 46.04 38.64 -33.97
CA ALA A 312 46.50 37.76 -35.03
C ALA A 312 45.48 36.65 -35.31
N ALA A 313 45.37 36.24 -36.58
CA ALA A 313 44.43 35.20 -37.00
C ALA A 313 44.52 33.94 -36.14
N GLY A 314 43.38 33.38 -35.75
CA GLY A 314 43.29 32.16 -34.95
C GLY A 314 43.70 32.27 -33.48
N LYS A 315 44.22 33.43 -33.03
CA LYS A 315 44.59 33.63 -31.62
C LYS A 315 43.40 33.55 -30.70
N THR A 316 43.63 32.93 -29.54
CA THR A 316 42.59 32.73 -28.53
C THR A 316 42.96 33.46 -27.25
N ASP A 317 42.00 34.20 -26.71
CA ASP A 317 42.09 34.83 -25.41
C ASP A 317 41.06 34.24 -24.47
N ARG A 318 41.37 34.25 -23.18
CA ARG A 318 40.48 33.78 -22.12
C ARG A 318 40.20 34.90 -21.13
N ILE A 319 38.93 35.28 -21.03
CA ILE A 319 38.45 36.27 -20.07
C ILE A 319 37.84 35.52 -18.91
N VAL A 320 38.47 35.62 -17.75
CA VAL A 320 38.08 34.91 -16.52
C VAL A 320 37.45 35.93 -15.60
N GLY A 321 36.21 35.71 -15.23
CA GLY A 321 35.42 36.55 -14.35
C GLY A 321 34.88 35.80 -13.13
N HIS A 322 34.68 36.56 -12.07
CA HIS A 322 33.96 36.14 -10.87
C HIS A 322 32.79 37.10 -10.65
N VAL A 323 31.58 36.55 -10.54
CA VAL A 323 30.37 37.33 -10.34
C VAL A 323 30.29 37.75 -8.88
N VAL A 324 30.35 39.06 -8.63
CA VAL A 324 30.31 39.64 -7.27
C VAL A 324 28.89 40.01 -6.89
N SER A 325 28.08 40.43 -7.86
CA SER A 325 26.65 40.71 -7.70
C SER A 325 25.90 40.51 -9.02
N ALA A 326 24.58 40.69 -9.02
CA ALA A 326 23.76 40.63 -10.23
C ALA A 326 24.14 41.67 -11.30
N THR A 327 24.96 42.67 -10.95
CA THR A 327 25.38 43.76 -11.85
C THR A 327 26.89 44.03 -11.82
N GLU A 328 27.70 43.11 -11.27
CA GLU A 328 29.16 43.30 -11.15
C GLU A 328 29.93 42.00 -11.30
N ILE A 329 30.92 42.01 -12.20
CA ILE A 329 31.81 40.90 -12.49
C ILE A 329 33.24 41.40 -12.40
N HIS A 330 34.05 40.85 -11.50
CA HIS A 330 35.49 41.12 -11.46
C HIS A 330 36.17 40.21 -12.47
N ALA A 331 36.84 40.77 -13.48
CA ALA A 331 37.35 40.04 -14.61
C ALA A 331 38.80 40.37 -14.95
N LEU A 332 39.51 39.38 -15.52
CA LEU A 332 40.86 39.52 -16.07
C LEU A 332 40.93 38.79 -17.41
N ALA A 333 41.87 39.18 -18.27
CA ALA A 333 42.13 38.50 -19.54
C ALA A 333 43.53 37.88 -19.55
N VAL A 334 43.60 36.61 -19.93
CA VAL A 334 44.85 35.92 -20.28
C VAL A 334 44.84 35.73 -21.78
N LYS A 335 45.91 36.16 -22.46
CA LYS A 335 45.87 36.41 -23.91
C LYS A 335 46.91 35.61 -24.68
N GLY A 336 46.67 35.44 -25.98
CA GLY A 336 47.69 35.08 -26.97
C GLY A 336 47.96 33.59 -27.15
N PHE A 337 47.06 32.71 -26.68
CA PHE A 337 47.13 31.28 -26.97
C PHE A 337 47.05 31.05 -28.49
#